data_AF-A0A9X8H633-F1
#
_entry.id   AF-A0A9X8H633-F1
#
_cell.length_a   1.000
_cell.length_b   1.000
_cell.length_c   1.000
_cell.angle_alpha   90.00
_cell.angle_beta   90.00
_cell.angle_gamma   90.00
#
_symmetry.space_group_name_H-M   'P 1'
#
loop_
_entity.id
_entity.type
_entity.pdbx_description
1 polymer ?
#
loop_
_entity_poly.entity_id
_entity_poly.type
_entity_poly.pdbx_seq_one_letter_code
_entity_poly.pdbx_strand_id
1 'polypeptide(L)'
;MVKVLISLGVLAAAATAGSVTELPESVTKLIDYSINPCEDFYQYACGAWHKDAVVPPDKQKIDTSFNEIAIQNKAIFKKIYSDNKTKLSEFYNSCLDTATLSSLGLTPLEDSFKAIRSANTTLDLLIVAGELTKNGIPVFMDIKSAPDYNDSTKHALFGFRTPLPLDRPYYFNYFKWKAVEAEYKLYIASVLQLAGYTAEKAAAAVPVIVRFEQTLEGNTTLENLRTIVEYKLIHASSKHLTPEFRTANWNFFGKKIKGEDVEPTREKYCLSETEKTLGELLGQYFIDEVFPADAAKTADELVKALKSSFSTGIATADWLDNSTRANAQTK
;
A
#
# COMPACT_ATOMS: atom_id res chain seq x y z
N MET A 1 51.68 9.08 -36.21
CA MET A 1 50.35 9.20 -36.85
C MET A 1 49.41 8.22 -36.18
N VAL A 2 48.64 8.69 -35.20
CA VAL A 2 47.66 7.85 -34.47
C VAL A 2 46.32 8.03 -35.16
N LYS A 3 45.82 6.97 -35.81
CA LYS A 3 44.47 6.95 -36.38
C LYS A 3 43.48 6.69 -35.24
N VAL A 4 42.80 7.74 -34.81
CA VAL A 4 41.63 7.63 -33.93
C VAL A 4 40.44 7.24 -34.82
N LEU A 5 40.02 5.99 -34.72
CA LEU A 5 38.77 5.50 -35.31
C LEU A 5 37.64 5.88 -34.36
N ILE A 6 36.97 7.00 -34.65
CA ILE A 6 35.70 7.35 -34.00
C ILE A 6 34.65 6.41 -34.58
N SER A 7 34.20 5.44 -33.79
CA SER A 7 33.06 4.59 -34.13
C SER A 7 31.79 5.45 -34.14
N LEU A 8 31.34 5.87 -35.32
CA LEU A 8 29.99 6.40 -35.59
C LEU A 8 28.95 5.27 -35.46
N GLY A 9 28.83 4.69 -34.26
CA GLY A 9 28.01 3.51 -33.99
C GLY A 9 26.83 3.74 -33.06
N VAL A 10 26.44 4.99 -32.77
CA VAL A 10 25.26 5.30 -31.94
C VAL A 10 24.56 6.53 -32.49
N LEU A 11 24.06 6.47 -33.73
CA LEU A 11 23.17 7.51 -34.25
C LEU A 11 22.23 6.98 -35.34
N ALA A 12 21.65 5.79 -35.13
CA ALA A 12 20.67 5.23 -36.07
C ALA A 12 19.64 4.33 -35.36
N ALA A 13 18.97 4.88 -34.34
CA ALA A 13 17.73 4.30 -33.80
C ALA A 13 16.78 5.35 -33.19
N ALA A 14 16.91 6.63 -33.57
CA ALA A 14 16.00 7.70 -33.14
C ALA A 14 15.01 8.15 -34.24
N ALA A 15 14.99 7.48 -35.40
CA ALA A 15 14.30 7.97 -36.60
C ALA A 15 12.89 7.40 -36.84
N THR A 16 12.22 6.84 -35.82
CA THR A 16 10.78 6.50 -35.92
C THR A 16 9.94 6.98 -34.74
N ALA A 17 10.54 7.59 -33.71
CA ALA A 17 9.79 8.48 -32.83
C ALA A 17 9.73 9.83 -33.55
N GLY A 18 8.57 10.20 -34.07
CA GLY A 18 8.40 11.52 -34.69
C GLY A 18 9.01 12.59 -33.79
N SER A 19 9.84 13.46 -34.36
CA SER A 19 10.40 14.59 -33.64
C SER A 19 9.22 15.41 -33.11
N VAL A 20 8.97 15.35 -31.80
CA VAL A 20 8.00 16.23 -31.15
C VAL A 20 8.64 17.62 -31.19
N THR A 21 8.30 18.40 -32.22
CA THR A 21 8.85 19.75 -32.41
C THR A 21 8.28 20.73 -31.40
N GLU A 22 7.10 20.43 -30.85
CA GLU A 22 6.43 21.22 -29.82
C GLU A 22 5.84 20.30 -28.74
N LEU A 23 6.19 20.57 -27.48
CA LEU A 23 5.59 19.88 -26.34
C LEU A 23 4.16 20.39 -26.12
N PRO A 24 3.22 19.51 -25.69
CA PRO A 24 1.86 19.95 -25.39
C PRO A 24 1.85 20.96 -24.24
N GLU A 25 0.85 21.83 -24.23
CA GLU A 25 0.72 22.90 -23.23
C GLU A 25 0.71 22.37 -21.78
N SER A 26 0.14 21.18 -21.57
CA SER A 26 0.13 20.50 -20.28
C SER A 26 1.54 20.16 -19.76
N VAL A 27 2.52 20.02 -20.66
CA VAL A 27 3.93 19.77 -20.31
C VAL A 27 4.71 21.08 -20.22
N THR A 28 4.54 22.00 -21.16
CA THR A 28 5.30 23.26 -21.16
C THR A 28 5.02 24.13 -19.94
N LYS A 29 3.81 24.05 -19.37
CA LYS A 29 3.44 24.71 -18.11
C LYS A 29 4.21 24.22 -16.88
N LEU A 30 4.80 23.02 -16.94
CA LEU A 30 5.52 22.42 -15.80
C LEU A 30 7.02 22.81 -15.81
N ILE A 31 7.53 23.25 -16.96
CA ILE A 31 8.96 23.47 -17.21
C ILE A 31 9.42 24.83 -16.64
N ASP A 32 10.51 24.80 -15.87
CA ASP A 32 11.28 25.98 -15.49
C ASP A 32 12.44 26.22 -16.47
N TYR A 33 12.18 27.04 -17.49
CA TYR A 33 13.15 27.37 -18.54
C TYR A 33 14.37 28.16 -18.05
N SER A 34 14.41 28.61 -16.79
CA SER A 34 15.58 29.27 -16.21
C SER A 34 16.70 28.30 -15.80
N ILE A 35 16.40 27.01 -15.79
CA ILE A 35 17.29 25.96 -15.28
C ILE A 35 17.96 25.25 -16.44
N ASN A 36 19.24 24.95 -16.31
CA ASN A 36 19.95 24.16 -17.30
C ASN A 36 19.54 22.67 -17.17
N PRO A 37 18.90 22.06 -18.18
CA PRO A 37 18.49 20.66 -18.12
C PRO A 37 19.66 19.67 -18.00
N CYS A 38 20.88 20.08 -18.38
CA CYS A 38 22.08 19.26 -18.22
C CYS A 38 22.63 19.26 -16.79
N GLU A 39 22.24 20.22 -15.95
CA GLU A 39 22.67 20.34 -14.55
C GLU A 39 21.62 19.76 -13.60
N ASP A 40 20.35 20.12 -13.79
CA ASP A 40 19.23 19.61 -13.00
C ASP A 40 17.98 19.44 -13.87
N PHE A 41 17.85 18.25 -14.45
CA PHE A 41 16.71 17.94 -15.32
C PHE A 41 15.38 17.89 -14.55
N TYR A 42 15.39 17.55 -13.26
CA TYR A 42 14.17 17.51 -12.46
C TYR A 42 13.64 18.92 -12.22
N GLN A 43 14.50 19.83 -11.79
CA GLN A 43 14.11 21.22 -11.58
C GLN A 43 13.77 21.91 -12.91
N TYR A 44 14.44 21.58 -14.02
CA TYR A 44 14.03 22.04 -15.34
C TYR A 44 12.63 21.53 -15.71
N ALA A 45 12.37 20.23 -15.60
CA ALA A 45 11.12 19.64 -16.10
C ALA A 45 9.89 19.94 -15.21
N CYS A 46 10.09 20.08 -13.90
CA CYS A 46 9.02 20.16 -12.90
C CYS A 46 9.01 21.47 -12.10
N GLY A 47 10.04 22.32 -12.27
CA GLY A 47 10.32 23.43 -11.35
C GLY A 47 9.26 24.52 -11.34
N ALA A 48 8.53 24.73 -12.45
CA ALA A 48 7.43 25.68 -12.47
C ALA A 48 6.26 25.16 -11.62
N TRP A 49 5.90 23.88 -11.77
CA TRP A 49 4.86 23.26 -10.95
C TRP A 49 5.24 23.20 -9.47
N HIS A 50 6.50 22.89 -9.15
CA HIS A 50 6.96 22.78 -7.77
C HIS A 50 6.85 24.09 -6.97
N LYS A 51 6.87 25.26 -7.64
CA LYS A 51 6.71 26.57 -6.98
C LYS A 51 5.29 26.77 -6.44
N ASP A 52 4.29 26.21 -7.13
CA ASP A 52 2.87 26.42 -6.84
C ASP A 52 2.20 25.21 -6.19
N ALA A 53 2.84 24.04 -6.20
CA ALA A 53 2.30 22.81 -5.67
C ALA A 53 2.00 22.90 -4.17
N VAL A 54 0.74 22.66 -3.80
CA VAL A 54 0.29 22.61 -2.41
C VAL A 54 -0.03 21.16 -2.03
N VAL A 55 0.63 20.65 -1.00
CA VAL A 55 0.30 19.34 -0.43
C VAL A 55 -1.02 19.46 0.34
N PRO A 56 -2.07 18.68 0.00
CA PRO A 56 -3.32 18.70 0.76
C PRO A 56 -3.08 18.30 2.23
N PRO A 57 -3.78 18.89 3.22
CA PRO A 57 -3.55 18.61 4.64
C PRO A 57 -3.73 17.13 5.06
N ASP A 58 -4.52 16.36 4.29
CA ASP A 58 -4.74 14.92 4.52
C ASP A 58 -3.78 14.03 3.70
N LYS A 59 -2.67 14.59 3.22
CA LYS A 59 -1.69 13.91 2.37
C LYS A 59 -0.26 14.22 2.84
N GLN A 60 0.62 13.24 2.66
CA GLN A 60 2.05 13.42 2.92
C GLN A 60 2.79 14.09 1.76
N LYS A 61 2.29 13.93 0.53
CA LYS A 61 2.91 14.44 -0.69
C LYS A 61 1.88 14.64 -1.80
N ILE A 62 2.26 15.44 -2.79
CA ILE A 62 1.52 15.67 -4.04
C ILE A 62 2.50 15.52 -5.21
N ASP A 63 2.01 15.04 -6.34
CA ASP A 63 2.74 14.94 -7.60
C ASP A 63 1.73 14.84 -8.75
N THR A 64 2.16 15.24 -9.94
CA THR A 64 1.34 15.25 -11.17
C THR A 64 1.03 13.84 -11.69
N SER A 65 1.86 12.85 -11.37
CA SER A 65 1.85 11.53 -12.01
C SER A 65 0.91 10.54 -11.36
N PHE A 66 0.69 10.64 -10.05
CA PHE A 66 -0.05 9.66 -9.27
C PHE A 66 -1.08 10.34 -8.37
N ASN A 67 -0.68 11.34 -7.59
CA ASN A 67 -1.58 11.94 -6.60
C ASN A 67 -2.65 12.82 -7.25
N GLU A 68 -2.28 13.68 -8.20
CA GLU A 68 -3.27 14.49 -8.93
C GLU A 68 -4.22 13.61 -9.74
N ILE A 69 -3.72 12.58 -10.43
CA ILE A 69 -4.56 11.61 -11.16
C ILE A 69 -5.50 10.88 -10.20
N ALA A 70 -5.01 10.43 -9.04
CA ALA A 70 -5.87 9.78 -8.04
C ALA A 70 -6.94 10.75 -7.50
N ILE A 71 -6.65 12.04 -7.35
CA ILE A 71 -7.63 13.07 -6.97
C ILE A 71 -8.70 13.23 -8.06
N GLN A 72 -8.29 13.27 -9.33
CA GLN A 72 -9.22 13.35 -10.46
C GLN A 72 -10.09 12.09 -10.56
N ASN A 73 -9.50 10.89 -10.42
CA ASN A 73 -10.23 9.62 -10.42
C ASN A 73 -11.29 9.53 -9.33
N LYS A 74 -11.06 10.15 -8.16
CA LYS A 74 -12.07 10.21 -7.09
C LYS A 74 -13.34 10.94 -7.51
N ALA A 75 -13.27 11.92 -8.42
CA ALA A 75 -14.48 12.57 -8.93
C ALA A 75 -15.33 11.58 -9.76
N ILE A 76 -14.68 10.74 -10.57
CA ILE A 76 -15.32 9.67 -11.34
C ILE A 76 -15.90 8.62 -10.40
N PHE A 77 -15.16 8.20 -9.37
CA PHE A 77 -15.67 7.26 -8.38
C PHE A 77 -16.93 7.80 -7.68
N LYS A 78 -16.95 9.08 -7.28
CA LYS A 78 -18.15 9.70 -6.70
C LYS A 78 -19.36 9.62 -7.64
N LYS A 79 -19.16 9.82 -8.95
CA LYS A 79 -20.21 9.63 -9.96
C LYS A 79 -20.70 8.17 -9.97
N ILE A 80 -19.78 7.20 -10.06
CA ILE A 80 -20.13 5.77 -10.06
C ILE A 80 -20.91 5.36 -8.80
N TYR A 81 -20.53 5.88 -7.63
CA TYR A 81 -21.26 5.61 -6.39
C TYR A 81 -22.67 6.24 -6.39
N SER A 82 -22.86 7.39 -7.04
CA SER A 82 -24.19 8.01 -7.15
C SER A 82 -25.17 7.21 -8.02
N ASP A 83 -24.66 6.33 -8.89
CA ASP A 83 -25.48 5.43 -9.71
C ASP A 83 -26.08 4.26 -8.92
N ASN A 84 -25.82 4.18 -7.61
CA ASN A 84 -26.37 3.17 -6.69
C ASN A 84 -26.19 1.71 -7.17
N LYS A 85 -25.04 1.37 -7.74
CA LYS A 85 -24.70 -0.02 -8.09
C LYS A 85 -24.74 -0.87 -6.82
N THR A 86 -25.61 -1.89 -6.77
CA THR A 86 -26.05 -2.56 -5.53
C THR A 86 -24.90 -2.91 -4.58
N LYS A 87 -23.97 -3.79 -4.97
CA LYS A 87 -22.89 -4.25 -4.09
C LYS A 87 -21.91 -3.16 -3.68
N LEU A 88 -21.56 -2.25 -4.59
CA LEU A 88 -20.64 -1.14 -4.29
C LEU A 88 -21.27 -0.17 -3.30
N SER A 89 -22.55 0.12 -3.48
CA SER A 89 -23.30 1.08 -2.67
C SER A 89 -23.60 0.51 -1.29
N GLU A 90 -23.98 -0.76 -1.19
CA GLU A 90 -24.14 -1.47 0.09
C GLU A 90 -22.84 -1.46 0.90
N PHE A 91 -21.71 -1.81 0.27
CA PHE A 91 -20.41 -1.79 0.95
C PHE A 91 -20.03 -0.36 1.40
N TYR A 92 -20.11 0.61 0.49
CA TYR A 92 -19.79 2.01 0.80
C TYR A 92 -20.69 2.58 1.91
N ASN A 93 -22.00 2.37 1.83
CA ASN A 93 -22.97 2.88 2.80
C ASN A 93 -22.84 2.19 4.16
N SER A 94 -22.51 0.88 4.21
CA SER A 94 -22.24 0.21 5.48
C SER A 94 -21.01 0.79 6.19
N CYS A 95 -20.00 1.21 5.44
CA CYS A 95 -18.87 1.95 6.01
C CYS A 95 -19.27 3.34 6.51
N LEU A 96 -20.18 4.05 5.82
CA LEU A 96 -20.63 5.38 6.25
C LEU A 96 -21.46 5.36 7.54
N ASP A 97 -22.16 4.27 7.84
CA ASP A 97 -23.04 4.15 9.00
C ASP A 97 -22.28 4.04 10.33
N THR A 98 -21.82 5.19 10.83
CA THR A 98 -21.15 5.27 12.13
C THR A 98 -22.10 5.06 13.30
N ALA A 99 -23.42 5.25 13.12
CA ALA A 99 -24.39 5.04 14.19
C ALA A 99 -24.48 3.55 14.55
N THR A 100 -24.60 2.69 13.53
CA THR A 100 -24.56 1.23 13.72
C THR A 100 -23.21 0.77 14.26
N LEU A 101 -22.09 1.31 13.74
CA LEU A 101 -20.76 0.98 14.26
C LEU A 101 -20.58 1.33 15.75
N SER A 102 -21.00 2.53 16.16
CA SER A 102 -20.97 2.95 17.56
C SER A 102 -21.89 2.10 18.44
N SER A 103 -23.06 1.70 17.93
CA SER A 103 -23.98 0.81 18.65
C SER A 103 -23.42 -0.61 18.81
N LEU A 104 -22.69 -1.12 17.81
CA LEU A 104 -22.10 -2.46 17.86
C LEU A 104 -20.83 -2.51 18.72
N GLY A 105 -20.07 -1.42 18.78
CA GLY A 105 -18.81 -1.37 19.54
C GLY A 105 -17.88 -2.51 19.15
N LEU A 106 -17.64 -3.42 20.11
CA LEU A 106 -16.77 -4.60 19.94
C LEU A 106 -17.52 -5.91 19.72
N THR A 107 -18.86 -5.90 19.72
CA THR A 107 -19.66 -7.12 19.56
C THR A 107 -19.26 -7.96 18.35
N PRO A 108 -18.88 -7.41 17.18
CA PRO A 108 -18.40 -8.22 16.05
C PRO A 108 -17.13 -9.03 16.32
N LEU A 109 -16.35 -8.70 17.35
CA LEU A 109 -15.10 -9.37 17.73
C LEU A 109 -15.26 -10.31 18.93
N GLU A 110 -16.43 -10.35 19.56
CA GLU A 110 -16.64 -11.04 20.84
C GLU A 110 -16.33 -12.54 20.76
N ASP A 111 -16.75 -13.21 19.69
CA ASP A 111 -16.46 -14.63 19.49
C ASP A 111 -14.95 -14.90 19.37
N SER A 112 -14.23 -13.99 18.72
CA SER A 112 -12.77 -14.08 18.59
C SER A 112 -12.08 -13.84 19.94
N PHE A 113 -12.51 -12.84 20.71
CA PHE A 113 -12.01 -12.63 22.07
C PHE A 113 -12.27 -13.84 22.97
N LYS A 114 -13.48 -14.40 22.91
CA LYS A 114 -13.84 -15.59 23.67
C LYS A 114 -12.96 -16.79 23.29
N ALA A 115 -12.74 -17.01 22.00
CA ALA A 115 -11.88 -18.09 21.52
C ALA A 115 -10.43 -17.94 22.03
N ILE A 116 -9.86 -16.73 21.96
CA ILE A 116 -8.51 -16.44 22.45
C ILE A 116 -8.40 -16.67 23.97
N ARG A 117 -9.35 -16.15 24.75
CA ARG A 117 -9.36 -16.24 26.21
C ARG A 117 -9.59 -17.66 26.72
N SER A 118 -10.33 -18.47 25.97
CA SER A 118 -10.67 -19.85 26.35
C SER A 118 -9.60 -20.87 25.97
N ALA A 119 -8.59 -20.48 25.18
CA ALA A 119 -7.50 -21.38 24.78
C ALA A 119 -6.64 -21.76 25.99
N ASN A 120 -6.62 -23.02 26.42
CA ASN A 120 -5.97 -23.47 27.67
C ASN A 120 -4.50 -23.86 27.48
N THR A 121 -4.08 -24.10 26.24
CA THR A 121 -2.72 -24.45 25.88
C THR A 121 -2.20 -23.55 24.76
N THR A 122 -0.88 -23.54 24.55
CA THR A 122 -0.27 -22.87 23.41
C THR A 122 -0.80 -23.43 22.08
N LEU A 123 -1.05 -24.74 22.00
CA LEU A 123 -1.60 -25.37 20.80
C LEU A 123 -3.02 -24.86 20.50
N ASP A 124 -3.89 -24.77 21.51
CA ASP A 124 -5.25 -24.23 21.35
C ASP A 124 -5.19 -22.80 20.81
N LEU A 125 -4.29 -21.98 21.35
CA LEU A 125 -4.14 -20.60 20.91
C LEU A 125 -3.58 -20.49 19.48
N LEU A 126 -2.69 -21.39 19.08
CA LEU A 126 -2.20 -21.47 17.70
C LEU A 126 -3.31 -21.88 16.73
N ILE A 127 -4.23 -22.75 17.14
CA ILE A 127 -5.43 -23.09 16.35
C ILE A 127 -6.31 -21.85 16.17
N VAL A 128 -6.58 -21.11 17.25
CA VAL A 128 -7.34 -19.84 17.18
C VAL A 128 -6.65 -18.84 16.25
N ALA A 129 -5.32 -18.67 16.36
CA ALA A 129 -4.54 -17.81 15.47
C ALA A 129 -4.61 -18.25 14.00
N GLY A 130 -4.70 -19.56 13.74
CA GLY A 130 -4.94 -20.12 12.41
C GLY A 130 -6.30 -19.73 11.84
N GLU A 131 -7.36 -19.79 12.65
CA GLU A 131 -8.70 -19.34 12.25
C GLU A 131 -8.75 -17.83 11.98
N LEU A 132 -8.08 -17.02 12.81
CA LEU A 132 -7.93 -15.59 12.53
C LEU A 132 -7.20 -15.32 11.21
N THR A 133 -6.17 -16.11 10.90
CA THR A 133 -5.41 -15.99 9.65
C THR A 133 -6.28 -16.30 8.43
N LYS A 134 -7.16 -17.31 8.51
CA LYS A 134 -8.14 -17.61 7.44
C LYS A 134 -9.10 -16.44 7.20
N ASN A 135 -9.40 -15.67 8.23
CA ASN A 135 -10.26 -14.49 8.18
C ASN A 135 -9.47 -13.19 7.87
N GLY A 136 -8.22 -13.31 7.39
CA GLY A 136 -7.42 -12.17 6.94
C GLY A 136 -6.63 -11.45 8.05
N ILE A 137 -6.55 -12.03 9.26
CA ILE A 137 -5.80 -11.48 10.39
C ILE A 137 -4.64 -12.42 10.73
N PRO A 138 -3.49 -12.33 10.04
CA PRO A 138 -2.32 -13.15 10.34
C PRO A 138 -1.71 -12.73 11.68
N VAL A 139 -1.52 -13.69 12.58
CA VAL A 139 -0.98 -13.43 13.92
C VAL A 139 0.51 -13.75 13.99
N PHE A 140 0.89 -15.00 13.70
CA PHE A 140 2.27 -15.48 13.77
C PHE A 140 2.86 -15.80 12.39
N MET A 141 2.02 -16.28 11.46
CA MET A 141 2.36 -16.61 10.08
C MET A 141 1.25 -16.09 9.16
N ASP A 142 1.64 -15.52 8.03
CA ASP A 142 0.72 -15.12 6.96
C ASP A 142 0.69 -16.24 5.91
N ILE A 143 -0.45 -16.92 5.78
CA ILE A 143 -0.59 -18.09 4.91
C ILE A 143 -1.34 -17.67 3.66
N LYS A 144 -0.70 -17.84 2.49
CA LYS A 144 -1.26 -17.40 1.21
C LYS A 144 -1.08 -18.44 0.12
N SER A 145 -2.05 -18.49 -0.78
CA SER A 145 -1.94 -19.24 -2.04
C SER A 145 -1.30 -18.34 -3.11
N ALA A 146 -0.28 -18.86 -3.79
CA ALA A 146 0.37 -18.17 -4.91
C ALA A 146 0.80 -19.19 -5.98
N PRO A 147 1.09 -18.77 -7.23
CA PRO A 147 1.67 -19.67 -8.23
C PRO A 147 2.95 -20.32 -7.71
N ASP A 148 3.12 -21.64 -7.95
CA ASP A 148 4.33 -22.36 -7.58
C ASP A 148 5.53 -21.81 -8.39
N TYR A 149 6.65 -21.54 -7.71
CA TYR A 149 7.85 -20.97 -8.33
C TYR A 149 8.53 -21.91 -9.33
N ASN A 150 8.33 -23.23 -9.20
CA ASN A 150 8.83 -24.24 -10.13
C ASN A 150 7.81 -24.62 -11.20
N ASP A 151 6.51 -24.41 -10.94
CA ASP A 151 5.42 -24.73 -11.88
C ASP A 151 4.29 -23.70 -11.78
N SER A 152 4.40 -22.62 -12.56
CA SER A 152 3.42 -21.53 -12.57
C SER A 152 2.00 -21.94 -13.02
N THR A 153 1.80 -23.18 -13.49
CA THR A 153 0.46 -23.72 -13.80
C THR A 153 -0.28 -24.25 -12.57
N LYS A 154 0.41 -24.34 -11.43
CA LYS A 154 -0.13 -24.80 -10.15
C LYS A 154 -0.08 -23.70 -9.10
N HIS A 155 -0.97 -23.81 -8.12
CA HIS A 155 -0.89 -23.04 -6.89
C HIS A 155 -0.22 -23.86 -5.78
N ALA A 156 0.60 -23.19 -4.98
CA ALA A 156 1.18 -23.73 -3.76
C ALA A 156 0.78 -22.86 -2.56
N LEU A 157 0.79 -23.48 -1.38
CA LEU A 157 0.57 -22.78 -0.12
C LEU A 157 1.91 -22.30 0.43
N PHE A 158 2.00 -21.01 0.72
CA PHE A 158 3.20 -20.37 1.24
C PHE A 158 2.95 -19.81 2.64
N GLY A 159 3.93 -20.00 3.54
CA GLY A 159 4.00 -19.32 4.82
C GLY A 159 4.95 -18.13 4.72
N PHE A 160 4.41 -16.94 4.93
CA PHE A 160 5.15 -15.68 4.96
C PHE A 160 5.23 -15.14 6.38
N ARG A 161 6.27 -14.34 6.64
CA ARG A 161 6.36 -13.59 7.89
C ARG A 161 5.11 -12.72 8.05
N THR A 162 4.50 -12.78 9.23
CA THR A 162 3.35 -11.91 9.55
C THR A 162 3.69 -10.42 9.37
N PRO A 163 2.82 -9.62 8.76
CA PRO A 163 2.95 -8.17 8.76
C PRO A 163 3.03 -7.62 10.18
N LEU A 164 3.98 -6.70 10.39
CA LEU A 164 4.06 -5.92 11.61
C LEU A 164 3.35 -4.56 11.40
N PRO A 165 2.80 -3.95 12.46
CA PRO A 165 2.15 -2.64 12.34
C PRO A 165 3.09 -1.56 11.80
N LEU A 166 4.39 -1.63 12.13
CA LEU A 166 5.42 -0.74 11.59
C LEU A 166 6.30 -1.44 10.55
N ASP A 167 6.91 -0.65 9.68
CA ASP A 167 7.96 -1.16 8.79
C ASP A 167 9.15 -1.69 9.60
N ARG A 168 9.77 -2.75 9.08
CA ARG A 168 10.89 -3.46 9.74
C ARG A 168 11.97 -2.52 10.32
N PRO A 169 12.43 -1.46 9.61
CA PRO A 169 13.47 -0.56 10.14
C PRO A 169 13.14 0.12 11.46
N TYR A 170 11.86 0.34 11.79
CA TYR A 170 11.48 0.91 13.08
C TYR A 170 11.83 0.02 14.27
N TYR A 171 11.95 -1.30 14.07
CA TYR A 171 12.20 -2.25 15.15
C TYR A 171 13.67 -2.53 15.42
N PHE A 172 14.57 -2.24 14.46
CA PHE A 172 16.01 -2.53 14.61
C PHE A 172 16.93 -1.31 14.47
N ASN A 173 16.42 -0.17 13.99
CA ASN A 173 17.18 1.07 13.96
C ASN A 173 16.86 1.92 15.19
N TYR A 174 17.86 2.20 16.03
CA TYR A 174 17.71 2.95 17.27
C TYR A 174 17.05 4.33 17.07
N PHE A 175 17.49 5.10 16.07
CA PHE A 175 16.98 6.45 15.83
C PHE A 175 15.53 6.43 15.34
N LYS A 176 15.19 5.48 14.44
CA LYS A 176 13.81 5.31 13.97
C LYS A 176 12.88 4.87 15.11
N TRP A 177 13.29 3.90 15.92
CA TRP A 177 12.52 3.45 17.08
C TRP A 177 12.28 4.60 18.06
N LYS A 178 13.36 5.28 18.46
CA LYS A 178 13.31 6.41 19.40
C LYS A 178 12.38 7.52 18.93
N ALA A 179 12.25 7.73 17.61
CA ALA A 179 11.38 8.75 17.05
C ALA A 179 9.88 8.45 17.19
N VAL A 180 9.48 7.18 17.38
CA VAL A 180 8.06 6.75 17.39
C VAL A 180 7.65 5.98 18.63
N GLU A 181 8.59 5.57 19.47
CA GLU A 181 8.37 4.67 20.61
C GLU A 181 7.26 5.16 21.55
N ALA A 182 7.30 6.43 21.94
CA ALA A 182 6.36 6.99 22.91
C ALA A 182 4.92 6.97 22.36
N GLU A 183 4.73 7.46 21.13
CA GLU A 183 3.43 7.49 20.48
C GLU A 183 2.93 6.09 20.12
N TYR A 184 3.83 5.15 19.81
CA TYR A 184 3.43 3.78 19.51
C TYR A 184 2.94 3.04 20.76
N LYS A 185 3.66 3.19 21.88
CA LYS A 185 3.23 2.65 23.18
C LYS A 185 1.89 3.24 23.62
N LEU A 186 1.70 4.55 23.40
CA LEU A 186 0.42 5.21 23.64
C LEU A 186 -0.70 4.64 22.77
N TYR A 187 -0.44 4.42 21.48
CA TYR A 187 -1.41 3.81 20.57
C TYR A 187 -1.84 2.42 21.06
N ILE A 188 -0.88 1.53 21.38
CA ILE A 188 -1.16 0.19 21.89
C ILE A 188 -2.04 0.27 23.15
N ALA A 189 -1.64 1.10 24.13
CA ALA A 189 -2.40 1.25 25.37
C ALA A 189 -3.82 1.81 25.12
N SER A 190 -3.97 2.73 24.16
CA SER A 190 -5.26 3.35 23.84
C SER A 190 -6.23 2.34 23.25
N VAL A 191 -5.80 1.55 22.26
CA VAL A 191 -6.68 0.56 21.63
C VAL A 191 -7.03 -0.60 22.57
N LEU A 192 -6.11 -0.99 23.47
CA LEU A 192 -6.43 -1.98 24.50
C LEU A 192 -7.45 -1.46 25.51
N GLN A 193 -7.33 -0.20 25.95
CA GLN A 193 -8.31 0.41 26.86
C GLN A 193 -9.67 0.57 26.21
N LEU A 194 -9.71 1.02 24.94
CA LEU A 194 -10.95 1.02 24.15
C LEU A 194 -11.53 -0.39 24.00
N ALA A 195 -10.70 -1.42 24.01
CA ALA A 195 -11.11 -2.83 24.02
C ALA A 195 -11.55 -3.36 25.40
N GLY A 196 -11.62 -2.49 26.43
CA GLY A 196 -12.08 -2.84 27.77
C GLY A 196 -10.98 -3.26 28.75
N TYR A 197 -9.69 -3.14 28.39
CA TYR A 197 -8.61 -3.35 29.35
C TYR A 197 -8.60 -2.22 30.37
N THR A 198 -8.32 -2.55 31.65
CA THR A 198 -8.02 -1.50 32.63
C THR A 198 -6.70 -0.82 32.27
N ALA A 199 -6.49 0.40 32.75
CA ALA A 199 -5.25 1.15 32.51
C ALA A 199 -4.00 0.35 32.95
N GLU A 200 -4.09 -0.38 34.07
CA GLU A 200 -3.00 -1.22 34.58
C GLU A 200 -2.71 -2.40 33.66
N LYS A 201 -3.75 -3.11 33.19
CA LYS A 201 -3.59 -4.24 32.27
C LYS A 201 -3.04 -3.79 30.92
N ALA A 202 -3.53 -2.68 30.39
CA ALA A 202 -3.03 -2.10 29.15
C ALA A 202 -1.55 -1.70 29.30
N ALA A 203 -1.17 -1.04 30.39
CA ALA A 203 0.21 -0.66 30.67
C ALA A 203 1.14 -1.88 30.78
N ALA A 204 0.69 -2.98 31.39
CA ALA A 204 1.44 -4.22 31.48
C ALA A 204 1.57 -4.96 30.12
N ALA A 205 0.57 -4.85 29.25
CA ALA A 205 0.56 -5.48 27.93
C ALA A 205 1.50 -4.80 26.92
N VAL A 206 1.65 -3.47 27.01
CA VAL A 206 2.51 -2.69 26.10
C VAL A 206 3.93 -3.25 25.94
N PRO A 207 4.72 -3.48 27.01
CA PRO A 207 6.08 -4.02 26.85
C PRO A 207 6.10 -5.45 26.28
N VAL A 208 5.08 -6.27 26.56
CA VAL A 208 4.95 -7.62 26.00
C VAL A 208 4.77 -7.55 24.48
N ILE A 209 3.84 -6.72 24.02
CA ILE A 209 3.54 -6.52 22.60
C ILE A 209 4.75 -5.93 21.87
N VAL A 210 5.33 -4.85 22.40
CA VAL A 210 6.49 -4.20 21.79
C VAL A 210 7.68 -5.16 21.68
N ARG A 211 7.97 -5.93 22.74
CA ARG A 211 9.05 -6.91 22.71
C ARG A 211 8.77 -7.98 21.65
N PHE A 212 7.55 -8.52 21.61
CA PHE A 212 7.19 -9.52 20.59
C PHE A 212 7.36 -8.97 19.17
N GLU A 213 6.97 -7.74 18.90
CA GLU A 213 7.13 -7.17 17.55
C GLU A 213 8.58 -6.87 17.18
N GLN A 214 9.43 -6.55 18.16
CA GLN A 214 10.86 -6.34 17.96
C GLN A 214 11.62 -7.64 17.73
N THR A 215 11.28 -8.71 18.46
CA THR A 215 12.05 -9.98 18.43
C THR A 215 11.40 -11.08 17.60
N LEU A 216 10.07 -11.02 17.41
CA LEU A 216 9.23 -12.10 16.89
C LEU A 216 9.40 -13.42 17.66
N GLU A 217 9.86 -13.35 18.91
CA GLU A 217 10.12 -14.52 19.74
C GLU A 217 8.83 -14.99 20.42
N GLY A 218 8.41 -16.22 20.09
CA GLY A 218 7.23 -16.86 20.69
C GLY A 218 7.48 -17.57 22.02
N ASN A 219 8.73 -17.58 22.53
CA ASN A 219 9.08 -18.22 23.79
C ASN A 219 8.65 -17.33 24.98
N THR A 220 7.37 -17.40 25.31
CA THR A 220 6.76 -16.62 26.38
C THR A 220 5.59 -17.38 27.01
N THR A 221 4.98 -16.83 28.06
CA THR A 221 3.86 -17.47 28.73
C THR A 221 2.61 -17.51 27.84
N LEU A 222 1.71 -18.47 28.07
CA LEU A 222 0.44 -18.54 27.35
C LEU A 222 -0.35 -17.23 27.48
N GLU A 223 -0.32 -16.58 28.65
CA GLU A 223 -1.02 -15.31 28.88
C GLU A 223 -0.45 -14.16 28.03
N ASN A 224 0.88 -14.11 27.89
CA ASN A 224 1.51 -13.14 27.00
C ASN A 224 1.15 -13.41 25.54
N LEU A 225 1.09 -14.68 25.13
CA LEU A 225 0.65 -15.05 23.78
C LEU A 225 -0.80 -14.62 23.54
N ARG A 226 -1.72 -14.86 24.49
CA ARG A 226 -3.13 -14.38 24.38
C ARG A 226 -3.18 -12.87 24.21
N THR A 227 -2.41 -12.14 25.02
CA THR A 227 -2.29 -10.67 24.93
C THR A 227 -1.83 -10.22 23.54
N ILE A 228 -0.82 -10.89 22.97
CA ILE A 228 -0.32 -10.61 21.61
C ILE A 228 -1.40 -10.89 20.57
N VAL A 229 -2.11 -12.02 20.65
CA VAL A 229 -3.16 -12.40 19.70
C VAL A 229 -4.35 -11.44 19.78
N GLU A 230 -4.81 -11.08 20.98
CA GLU A 230 -5.86 -10.08 21.18
C GLU A 230 -5.46 -8.72 20.60
N TYR A 231 -4.23 -8.26 20.86
CA TYR A 231 -3.75 -7.01 20.27
C TYR A 231 -3.72 -7.06 18.74
N LYS A 232 -3.25 -8.17 18.13
CA LYS A 232 -3.24 -8.30 16.66
C LYS A 232 -4.66 -8.20 16.08
N LEU A 233 -5.63 -8.84 16.71
CA LEU A 233 -7.06 -8.74 16.34
C LEU A 233 -7.58 -7.31 16.44
N ILE A 234 -7.34 -6.64 17.58
CA ILE A 234 -7.77 -5.26 17.83
C ILE A 234 -7.12 -4.30 16.83
N HIS A 235 -5.80 -4.40 16.64
CA HIS A 235 -5.05 -3.56 15.73
C HIS A 235 -5.55 -3.70 14.29
N ALA A 236 -5.71 -4.93 13.81
CA ALA A 236 -6.20 -5.21 12.46
C ALA A 236 -7.61 -4.64 12.23
N SER A 237 -8.46 -4.67 13.26
CA SER A 237 -9.84 -4.19 13.19
C SER A 237 -9.99 -2.69 13.47
N SER A 238 -8.98 -2.04 14.05
CA SER A 238 -9.09 -0.69 14.63
C SER A 238 -9.59 0.40 13.68
N LYS A 239 -9.39 0.26 12.37
CA LYS A 239 -9.88 1.24 11.37
C LYS A 239 -11.36 1.06 11.04
N HIS A 240 -11.93 -0.12 11.33
CA HIS A 240 -13.29 -0.54 11.00
C HIS A 240 -14.22 -0.59 12.22
N LEU A 241 -13.71 -0.34 13.44
CA LEU A 241 -14.49 -0.23 14.67
C LEU A 241 -15.07 1.19 14.84
N THR A 242 -15.38 1.57 16.08
CA THR A 242 -15.95 2.88 16.43
C THR A 242 -15.00 4.04 16.06
N PRO A 243 -15.51 5.29 15.96
CA PRO A 243 -14.68 6.46 15.66
C PRO A 243 -13.47 6.61 16.56
N GLU A 244 -13.57 6.26 17.85
CA GLU A 244 -12.48 6.38 18.82
C GLU A 244 -11.31 5.45 18.47
N PHE A 245 -11.58 4.22 18.05
CA PHE A 245 -10.54 3.29 17.59
C PHE A 245 -9.85 3.81 16.32
N ARG A 246 -10.64 4.34 15.38
CA ARG A 246 -10.13 4.88 14.12
C ARG A 246 -9.26 6.11 14.37
N THR A 247 -9.67 7.03 15.22
CA THR A 247 -8.90 8.21 15.59
C THR A 247 -7.63 7.83 16.35
N ALA A 248 -7.68 6.85 17.26
CA ALA A 248 -6.47 6.33 17.92
C ALA A 248 -5.47 5.75 16.90
N ASN A 249 -5.96 4.98 15.91
CA ASN A 249 -5.14 4.48 14.81
C ASN A 249 -4.55 5.62 13.97
N TRP A 250 -5.37 6.60 13.58
CA TRP A 250 -4.93 7.73 12.75
C TRP A 250 -3.90 8.61 13.46
N ASN A 251 -4.07 8.90 14.75
CA ASN A 251 -3.12 9.70 15.52
C ASN A 251 -1.68 9.14 15.44
N PHE A 252 -1.55 7.82 15.38
CA PHE A 252 -0.25 7.19 15.18
C PHE A 252 0.09 7.01 13.69
N PHE A 253 -0.69 6.23 12.93
CA PHE A 253 -0.31 5.85 11.57
C PHE A 253 -0.51 6.95 10.52
N GLY A 254 -1.50 7.81 10.69
CA GLY A 254 -1.74 8.96 9.81
C GLY A 254 -0.87 10.14 10.21
N LYS A 255 -1.08 10.66 11.42
CA LYS A 255 -0.39 11.86 11.88
C LYS A 255 1.09 11.64 12.18
N LYS A 256 1.44 10.67 13.04
CA LYS A 256 2.85 10.48 13.44
C LYS A 256 3.71 9.84 12.35
N ILE A 257 3.21 8.80 11.67
CA ILE A 257 3.99 8.04 10.69
C ILE A 257 3.97 8.67 9.29
N LYS A 258 2.79 9.09 8.81
CA LYS A 258 2.67 9.70 7.47
C LYS A 258 2.76 11.22 7.47
N GLY A 259 2.67 11.88 8.62
CA GLY A 259 2.70 13.34 8.69
C GLY A 259 1.44 14.01 8.16
N GLU A 260 0.28 13.34 8.25
CA GLU A 260 -1.02 13.95 7.90
C GLU A 260 -1.42 14.98 8.97
N ASP A 261 -1.84 16.18 8.58
CA ASP A 261 -2.25 17.23 9.50
C ASP A 261 -3.67 17.00 10.05
N VAL A 262 -4.54 16.38 9.25
CA VAL A 262 -5.95 16.15 9.58
C VAL A 262 -6.39 14.72 9.29
N GLU A 263 -7.27 14.18 10.15
CA GLU A 263 -7.87 12.88 9.91
C GLU A 263 -8.75 12.94 8.66
N PRO A 264 -8.60 12.03 7.68
CA PRO A 264 -9.50 11.98 6.55
C PRO A 264 -10.96 11.87 7.00
N THR A 265 -11.86 12.60 6.34
CA THR A 265 -13.31 12.48 6.57
C THR A 265 -13.77 11.02 6.41
N ARG A 266 -14.87 10.64 7.08
CA ARG A 266 -15.43 9.28 6.96
C ARG A 266 -15.71 8.89 5.51
N GLU A 267 -16.27 9.80 4.72
CA GLU A 267 -16.51 9.59 3.28
C GLU A 267 -15.23 9.24 2.52
N LYS A 268 -14.18 10.06 2.63
CA LYS A 268 -12.87 9.79 2.00
C LYS A 268 -12.30 8.44 2.41
N TYR A 269 -12.44 8.06 3.68
CA TYR A 269 -12.00 6.76 4.17
C TYR A 269 -12.80 5.63 3.54
N CYS A 270 -14.14 5.70 3.57
CA CYS A 270 -15.01 4.68 3.00
C CYS A 270 -14.84 4.53 1.49
N LEU A 271 -14.63 5.62 0.75
CA LEU A 271 -14.27 5.55 -0.67
C LEU A 271 -13.00 4.73 -0.88
N SER A 272 -11.96 4.99 -0.07
CA SER A 272 -10.69 4.25 -0.15
C SER A 272 -10.82 2.79 0.25
N GLU A 273 -11.66 2.46 1.23
CA GLU A 273 -11.89 1.07 1.62
C GLU A 273 -12.67 0.33 0.54
N THR A 274 -13.69 0.95 -0.06
CA THR A 274 -14.42 0.34 -1.19
C THR A 274 -13.50 0.11 -2.38
N GLU A 275 -12.62 1.06 -2.70
CA GLU A 275 -11.61 0.89 -3.76
C GLU A 275 -10.67 -0.29 -3.46
N LYS A 276 -10.19 -0.44 -2.23
CA LYS A 276 -9.29 -1.57 -1.87
C LYS A 276 -9.99 -2.91 -1.87
N THR A 277 -11.23 -2.98 -1.39
CA THR A 277 -11.95 -4.24 -1.20
C THR A 277 -12.68 -4.68 -2.45
N LEU A 278 -13.30 -3.73 -3.16
CA LEU A 278 -14.14 -3.97 -4.35
C LEU A 278 -13.55 -3.31 -5.61
N GLY A 279 -12.24 -3.08 -5.64
CA GLY A 279 -11.55 -2.37 -6.71
C GLY A 279 -11.74 -2.96 -8.10
N GLU A 280 -11.75 -4.29 -8.23
CA GLU A 280 -12.01 -4.95 -9.51
C GLU A 280 -13.44 -4.68 -10.03
N LEU A 281 -14.43 -4.71 -9.13
CA LEU A 281 -15.82 -4.39 -9.48
C LEU A 281 -15.98 -2.90 -9.80
N LEU A 282 -15.37 -2.02 -9.01
CA LEU A 282 -15.33 -0.59 -9.27
C LEU A 282 -14.65 -0.28 -10.62
N GLY A 283 -13.58 -1.00 -10.93
CA GLY A 283 -12.79 -0.87 -12.15
C GLY A 283 -13.59 -1.13 -13.42
N GLN A 284 -14.52 -2.09 -13.40
CA GLN A 284 -15.42 -2.35 -14.53
C GLN A 284 -16.25 -1.10 -14.89
N TYR A 285 -16.90 -0.49 -13.89
CA TYR A 285 -17.66 0.73 -14.11
C TYR A 285 -16.77 1.93 -14.46
N PHE A 286 -15.56 1.98 -13.91
CA PHE A 286 -14.61 3.03 -14.24
C PHE A 286 -14.19 2.98 -15.71
N ILE A 287 -13.93 1.79 -16.25
CA ILE A 287 -13.58 1.60 -17.66
C ILE A 287 -14.73 2.08 -18.57
N ASP A 288 -15.97 1.71 -18.26
CA ASP A 288 -17.15 2.14 -19.03
C ASP A 288 -17.30 3.67 -19.07
N GLU A 289 -16.87 4.36 -18.02
CA GLU A 289 -16.98 5.81 -17.88
C GLU A 289 -15.90 6.60 -18.61
N VAL A 290 -14.64 6.11 -18.60
CA VAL A 290 -13.50 6.94 -19.04
C VAL A 290 -12.50 6.28 -19.98
N PHE A 291 -12.68 5.01 -20.33
CA PHE A 291 -11.68 4.27 -21.11
C PHE A 291 -12.18 3.96 -22.53
N PRO A 292 -11.86 4.82 -23.52
CA PRO A 292 -12.30 4.60 -24.89
C PRO A 292 -11.47 3.50 -25.60
N ALA A 293 -12.07 2.87 -26.62
CA ALA A 293 -11.46 1.73 -27.31
C ALA A 293 -10.15 2.07 -28.06
N ASP A 294 -9.99 3.32 -28.50
CA ASP A 294 -8.76 3.81 -29.13
C ASP A 294 -7.59 3.88 -28.14
N ALA A 295 -7.84 4.20 -26.87
CA ALA A 295 -6.81 4.21 -25.83
C ALA A 295 -6.18 2.83 -25.63
N ALA A 296 -6.98 1.76 -25.64
CA ALA A 296 -6.48 0.38 -25.59
C ALA A 296 -5.53 0.08 -26.76
N LYS A 297 -5.94 0.46 -27.98
CA LYS A 297 -5.16 0.23 -29.19
C LYS A 297 -3.83 0.98 -29.15
N THR A 298 -3.84 2.26 -28.75
CA THR A 298 -2.62 3.06 -28.62
C THR A 298 -1.67 2.46 -27.57
N ALA A 299 -2.18 2.00 -26.43
CA ALA A 299 -1.37 1.34 -25.42
C ALA A 299 -0.74 0.03 -25.95
N ASP A 300 -1.49 -0.79 -26.69
CA ASP A 300 -0.99 -2.02 -27.30
C ASP A 300 0.13 -1.76 -28.32
N GLU A 301 -0.01 -0.72 -29.14
CA GLU A 301 1.02 -0.30 -30.09
C GLU A 301 2.30 0.14 -29.38
N LEU A 302 2.18 0.90 -28.28
CA LEU A 302 3.31 1.31 -27.45
C LEU A 302 4.01 0.11 -26.82
N VAL A 303 3.26 -0.84 -26.24
CA VAL A 303 3.84 -2.07 -25.65
C VAL A 303 4.61 -2.87 -26.69
N LYS A 304 4.08 -3.01 -27.91
CA LYS A 304 4.78 -3.69 -29.01
C LYS A 304 6.09 -2.98 -29.36
N ALA A 305 6.07 -1.65 -29.47
CA ALA A 305 7.26 -0.87 -29.76
C ALA A 305 8.33 -1.02 -28.66
N LEU A 306 7.93 -0.98 -27.39
CA LEU A 306 8.81 -1.19 -26.24
C LEU A 306 9.41 -2.60 -26.22
N LYS A 307 8.60 -3.65 -26.46
CA LYS A 307 9.09 -5.03 -26.57
C LYS A 307 10.12 -5.17 -27.70
N SER A 308 9.86 -4.54 -28.84
CA SER A 308 10.79 -4.55 -29.98
C SER A 308 12.11 -3.85 -29.66
N SER A 309 12.05 -2.67 -29.02
CA SER A 309 13.24 -1.93 -28.59
C SER A 309 14.04 -2.72 -27.56
N PHE A 310 13.38 -3.33 -26.58
CA PHE A 310 14.01 -4.15 -25.56
C PHE A 310 14.69 -5.40 -26.16
N SER A 311 14.04 -6.08 -27.10
CA SER A 311 14.63 -7.19 -27.84
C SER A 311 15.88 -6.74 -28.61
N THR A 312 15.85 -5.58 -29.26
CA THR A 312 17.04 -5.03 -29.93
C THR A 312 18.17 -4.77 -28.93
N GLY A 313 17.87 -4.16 -27.77
CA GLY A 313 18.85 -3.93 -26.71
C GLY A 313 19.50 -5.21 -26.19
N ILE A 314 18.72 -6.28 -25.99
CA ILE A 314 19.25 -7.60 -25.62
C ILE A 314 20.14 -8.15 -26.74
N ALA A 315 19.74 -8.00 -28.01
CA ALA A 315 20.50 -8.52 -29.15
C ALA A 315 21.89 -7.87 -29.27
N THR A 316 22.04 -6.61 -28.83
CA THR A 316 23.28 -5.84 -28.98
C THR A 316 24.08 -5.67 -27.69
N ALA A 317 23.56 -6.06 -26.53
CA ALA A 317 24.25 -5.92 -25.24
C ALA A 317 25.58 -6.68 -25.24
N ASP A 318 26.70 -6.00 -25.05
CA ASP A 318 28.05 -6.57 -25.09
C ASP A 318 28.41 -7.40 -23.83
N TRP A 319 27.75 -7.13 -22.72
CA TRP A 319 27.95 -7.81 -21.43
C TRP A 319 27.22 -9.16 -21.31
N LEU A 320 26.39 -9.53 -22.28
CA LEU A 320 25.66 -10.81 -22.29
C LEU A 320 26.41 -11.88 -23.09
N ASP A 321 26.67 -13.03 -22.46
CA ASP A 321 27.07 -14.23 -23.17
C ASP A 321 25.96 -14.73 -24.12
N ASN A 322 26.32 -15.57 -25.08
CA ASN A 322 25.40 -16.03 -26.12
C ASN A 322 24.23 -16.86 -25.57
N SER A 323 24.44 -17.66 -24.52
CA SER A 323 23.40 -18.52 -23.96
C SER A 323 22.37 -17.69 -23.20
N THR A 324 22.83 -16.76 -22.36
CA THR A 324 21.99 -15.83 -21.62
C THR A 324 21.22 -14.92 -22.58
N ARG A 325 21.86 -14.43 -23.65
CA ARG A 325 21.20 -13.64 -24.70
C ARG A 325 20.06 -14.40 -25.38
N ALA A 326 20.30 -15.65 -25.78
CA ALA A 326 19.28 -16.48 -26.44
C ALA A 326 18.07 -16.74 -25.52
N ASN A 327 18.34 -17.05 -24.25
CA ASN A 327 17.29 -17.25 -23.25
C ASN A 327 16.49 -15.96 -23.00
N ALA A 328 17.16 -14.81 -22.90
CA ALA A 328 16.52 -13.51 -22.69
C ALA A 328 15.67 -13.06 -23.90
N GLN A 329 16.03 -13.43 -25.12
CA GLN A 329 15.22 -13.17 -26.32
C GLN A 329 13.95 -14.04 -26.40
N THR A 330 14.02 -15.23 -25.82
CA THR A 330 12.89 -16.18 -25.82
C THR A 330 11.83 -15.77 -24.79
N LYS A 331 12.26 -15.17 -23.68
CA LYS A 331 11.40 -14.69 -22.59
C LYS A 331 10.70 -13.38 -22.96
#